data_AF-A0A2V5VKT0-F1
#
_entry.id   AF-A0A2V5VKT0-F1
#
_cell.length_a   1.000
_cell.length_b   1.000
_cell.length_c   1.000
_cell.angle_alpha   90.00
_cell.angle_beta   90.00
_cell.angle_gamma   90.00
#
_symmetry.space_group_name_H-M   'P 1'
#
loop_
_entity.id
_entity.type
_entity.pdbx_description
1 polymer ?
#
loop_
_entity_poly.entity_id
_entity_poly.type
_entity_poly.pdbx_seq_one_letter_code
_entity_poly.pdbx_strand_id
1 'polypeptide(L)'
;LVNHWIGNLRAIPYGFSMEWKTPEEVQLGAYADCKGKAVALYNALHSRGVENVRLVIGKRMWTSRKTHAWLEWTTAGGTYILDPTINWSAFRAERAGRSSYIPLYAYAGTMKYRAATSTGLLASNRFLGGQHVASRL
;
A
#
# COMPACT_ATOMS: atom_id res chain seq x y z
N LEU A 1 17.24 3.39 -1.60
CA LEU A 1 16.35 4.56 -1.74
C LEU A 1 14.95 4.34 -1.14
N VAL A 2 14.17 3.34 -1.59
CA VAL A 2 12.81 3.06 -1.03
C VAL A 2 12.79 2.91 0.49
N ASN A 3 13.73 2.15 1.07
CA ASN A 3 13.81 1.96 2.53
C ASN A 3 14.07 3.28 3.28
N HIS A 4 14.77 4.24 2.67
CA HIS A 4 14.99 5.55 3.27
C HIS A 4 13.67 6.34 3.37
N TRP A 5 12.80 6.30 2.34
CA TRP A 5 11.47 6.92 2.45
C TRP A 5 10.56 6.22 3.45
N ILE A 6 10.61 4.88 3.49
CA ILE A 6 9.89 4.10 4.52
C ILE A 6 10.34 4.55 5.91
N GLY A 7 11.66 4.66 6.13
CA GLY A 7 12.22 5.14 7.40
C GLY A 7 11.78 6.56 7.76
N ASN A 8 11.86 7.50 6.82
CA ASN A 8 11.48 8.91 7.05
C ASN A 8 9.99 9.02 7.40
N LEU A 9 9.12 8.33 6.66
CA LEU A 9 7.69 8.33 6.95
C LEU A 9 7.37 7.58 8.25
N ARG A 10 8.13 6.55 8.59
CA ARG A 10 7.99 5.84 9.87
C ARG A 10 8.36 6.72 11.06
N ALA A 11 9.38 7.57 10.92
CA ALA A 11 9.83 8.49 11.95
C ALA A 11 8.78 9.55 12.32
N ILE A 12 7.85 9.88 11.42
CA ILE A 12 6.71 10.76 11.74
C ILE A 12 5.84 10.09 12.83
N PRO A 13 5.49 10.77 13.93
CA PRO A 13 4.60 10.20 14.95
C PRO A 13 3.26 9.71 14.38
N TYR A 14 2.74 8.61 14.94
CA TYR A 14 1.42 8.12 14.55
C TYR A 14 0.33 8.97 15.21
N GLY A 15 -0.60 9.49 14.40
CA GLY A 15 -1.80 10.18 14.88
C GLY A 15 -2.97 9.94 13.93
N PHE A 16 -4.01 9.27 14.43
CA PHE A 16 -5.20 8.93 13.65
C PHE A 16 -5.97 10.18 13.23
N SER A 17 -6.43 10.22 11.98
CA SER A 17 -7.41 11.20 11.49
C SER A 17 -8.54 10.46 10.77
N MET A 18 -9.74 11.03 10.76
CA MET A 18 -10.80 10.55 9.88
C MET A 18 -10.54 10.97 8.42
N GLU A 19 -9.89 12.11 8.22
CA GLU A 19 -9.60 12.68 6.90
C GLU A 19 -8.29 12.14 6.33
N TRP A 20 -8.23 12.04 5.00
CA TRP A 20 -7.01 11.70 4.28
C TRP A 20 -6.12 12.92 4.17
N LYS A 21 -4.88 12.79 4.65
CA LYS A 21 -3.87 13.82 4.47
C LYS A 21 -3.23 13.71 3.09
N THR A 22 -2.94 14.85 2.46
CA THR A 22 -2.14 14.93 1.24
C THR A 22 -0.67 14.60 1.52
N PRO A 23 0.13 14.28 0.49
CA PRO A 23 1.58 14.10 0.65
C PRO A 23 2.27 15.32 1.30
N GLU A 24 1.94 16.55 0.92
CA GLU A 24 2.46 17.76 1.55
C GLU A 24 2.07 17.85 3.03
N GLU A 25 0.81 17.60 3.37
CA GLU A 25 0.33 17.66 4.76
C GLU A 25 0.99 16.61 5.66
N VAL A 26 1.35 15.45 5.11
CA VAL A 26 2.11 14.43 5.84
C VAL A 26 3.55 14.90 6.09
N GLN A 27 4.18 15.55 5.10
CA GLN A 27 5.57 16.01 5.21
C GLN A 27 5.72 17.21 6.15
N LEU A 28 4.74 18.11 6.15
CA LEU A 28 4.73 19.31 6.98
C LEU A 28 4.09 19.08 8.36
N GLY A 29 3.30 18.01 8.50
CA GLY A 29 2.54 17.72 9.70
C GLY A 29 3.37 17.09 10.83
N ALA A 30 2.98 17.38 12.07
CA ALA A 30 3.60 16.78 13.25
C ALA A 30 3.27 15.27 13.43
N TYR A 31 2.23 14.77 12.75
CA TYR A 31 1.79 13.37 12.84
C TYR A 31 1.10 12.91 11.56
N ALA A 32 1.08 11.61 11.32
CA ALA A 32 0.32 10.99 10.25
C ALA A 32 -0.11 9.56 10.61
N ASP A 33 -1.23 9.11 10.07
CA ASP A 33 -1.69 7.74 10.23
C ASP A 33 -1.31 6.84 9.05
N CYS A 34 -1.80 5.60 9.06
CA CYS A 34 -1.39 4.62 8.06
C CYS A 34 -1.74 5.01 6.62
N LYS A 35 -2.92 5.62 6.42
CA LYS A 35 -3.39 6.05 5.10
C LYS A 35 -2.59 7.25 4.59
N GLY A 36 -2.36 8.26 5.42
CA GLY A 36 -1.53 9.41 5.04
C GLY A 36 -0.11 9.00 4.69
N LYS A 37 0.54 8.20 5.54
CA LYS A 37 1.90 7.72 5.28
C LYS A 37 2.00 6.86 4.02
N ALA A 38 1.02 5.98 3.77
CA ALA A 38 1.01 5.17 2.56
C ALA A 38 0.85 6.03 1.29
N VAL A 39 -0.02 7.04 1.30
CA VAL A 39 -0.20 7.97 0.17
C VAL A 39 1.05 8.81 -0.09
N ALA A 40 1.69 9.31 0.98
CA ALA A 40 2.95 10.04 0.84
C ALA A 40 4.05 9.18 0.20
N LEU A 41 4.14 7.89 0.60
CA LEU A 41 5.07 6.95 -0.03
C LEU A 41 4.71 6.68 -1.49
N TYR A 42 3.42 6.56 -1.80
CA TYR A 42 2.93 6.31 -3.16
C TYR A 42 3.35 7.45 -4.08
N ASN A 43 3.14 8.69 -3.64
CA ASN A 43 3.55 9.89 -4.35
C ASN A 43 5.08 9.97 -4.56
N ALA A 44 5.86 9.63 -3.52
CA ALA A 44 7.33 9.61 -3.60
C ALA A 44 7.87 8.57 -4.61
N LEU A 45 7.18 7.44 -4.76
CA LEU A 45 7.49 6.42 -5.76
C LEU A 45 7.11 6.88 -7.18
N HIS A 46 5.89 7.38 -7.36
CA HIS A 46 5.39 7.82 -8.68
C HIS A 46 6.16 9.02 -9.25
N SER A 47 6.51 10.00 -8.40
CA SER A 47 7.36 11.15 -8.80
C SER A 47 8.74 10.75 -9.32
N ARG A 48 9.13 9.47 -9.18
CA ARG A 48 10.38 8.90 -9.70
C ARG A 48 10.16 7.87 -10.80
N GLY A 49 8.96 7.82 -11.36
CA GLY A 49 8.62 6.89 -12.44
C GLY A 49 8.52 5.44 -11.99
N VAL A 50 8.35 5.16 -10.68
CA VAL A 50 8.15 3.79 -10.23
C VAL A 50 6.73 3.35 -10.56
N GLU A 51 6.63 2.35 -11.42
CA GLU A 51 5.36 1.73 -11.83
C GLU A 51 5.02 0.49 -11.00
N ASN A 52 3.86 -0.11 -11.25
CA ASN A 52 3.37 -1.34 -10.62
C ASN A 52 3.27 -1.25 -9.08
N VAL A 53 2.96 -0.06 -8.59
CA VAL A 53 2.69 0.21 -7.18
C VAL A 53 1.18 0.35 -6.98
N ARG A 54 0.66 -0.32 -5.96
CA ARG A 54 -0.73 -0.18 -5.52
C ARG A 54 -0.82 0.21 -4.05
N LEU A 55 -1.71 1.12 -3.73
CA LEU A 55 -2.14 1.41 -2.36
C LEU A 55 -3.11 0.32 -1.93
N VAL A 56 -2.90 -0.27 -0.76
CA VAL A 56 -3.73 -1.35 -0.23
C VAL A 56 -4.34 -0.91 1.09
N ILE A 57 -5.64 -1.16 1.25
CA ILE A 57 -6.35 -1.09 2.52
C ILE A 57 -6.75 -2.51 2.88
N GLY A 58 -6.35 -2.96 4.07
CA GLY A 58 -6.66 -4.31 4.52
C GLY A 58 -6.45 -4.50 6.02
N LYS A 59 -6.09 -5.71 6.44
CA LYS A 59 -5.80 -6.03 7.83
C LYS A 59 -4.33 -6.39 8.00
N ARG A 60 -3.65 -5.79 8.99
CA ARG A 60 -2.25 -6.14 9.28
C ARG A 60 -2.11 -7.58 9.77
N MET A 61 -3.04 -8.04 10.60
CA MET A 61 -3.16 -9.44 11.04
C MET A 61 -4.62 -9.86 10.92
N TRP A 62 -4.90 -11.15 10.76
CA TRP A 62 -6.28 -11.66 10.67
C TRP A 62 -7.16 -11.27 11.88
N THR A 63 -6.56 -11.19 13.07
CA THR A 63 -7.17 -10.74 14.32
C THR A 63 -7.34 -9.21 14.43
N SER A 64 -6.81 -8.43 13.49
CA SER A 64 -6.90 -6.97 13.54
C SER A 64 -8.36 -6.52 13.41
N ARG A 65 -8.83 -5.78 14.43
CA ARG A 65 -10.17 -5.16 14.43
C ARG A 65 -10.24 -3.91 13.57
N LYS A 66 -9.12 -3.21 13.39
CA LYS A 66 -9.01 -2.00 12.57
C LYS A 66 -8.35 -2.34 11.23
N THR A 67 -8.71 -1.58 10.20
CA THR A 67 -8.02 -1.61 8.92
C THR A 67 -6.66 -0.92 9.01
N HIS A 68 -5.78 -1.26 8.09
CA HIS A 68 -4.43 -0.74 7.93
C HIS A 68 -4.17 -0.43 6.47
N ALA A 69 -3.32 0.55 6.19
CA ALA A 69 -2.92 0.92 4.83
C ALA A 69 -1.42 0.75 4.62
N TRP A 70 -1.04 0.17 3.49
CA TRP A 70 0.34 -0.05 3.04
C TRP A 70 0.40 0.01 1.51
N LEU A 71 1.60 -0.05 0.94
CA LEU A 71 1.77 -0.23 -0.51
C LEU A 71 2.26 -1.63 -0.82
N GLU A 72 1.86 -2.11 -1.98
CA GLU A 72 2.47 -3.27 -2.62
C GLU A 72 3.12 -2.84 -3.93
N TRP A 73 4.36 -3.28 -4.12
CA TRP A 73 5.15 -2.98 -5.31
C TRP A 73 5.57 -4.27 -5.98
N THR A 74 5.06 -4.50 -7.19
CA THR A 74 5.40 -5.70 -7.97
C THR A 74 6.55 -5.38 -8.91
N THR A 75 7.59 -6.20 -8.84
CA THR A 75 8.77 -6.14 -9.69
C THR A 75 8.96 -7.48 -10.39
N ALA A 76 9.91 -7.57 -11.34
CA ALA A 76 10.33 -8.86 -11.90
C ALA A 76 10.80 -9.85 -10.82
N GLY A 77 11.30 -9.34 -9.69
CA GLY A 77 11.72 -10.15 -8.56
C GLY A 77 10.57 -10.64 -7.68
N GLY A 78 9.33 -10.17 -7.86
CA GLY A 78 8.17 -10.49 -7.01
C GLY A 78 7.56 -9.24 -6.37
N THR A 79 6.56 -9.47 -5.51
CA THR A 79 5.80 -8.41 -4.82
C THR A 79 6.41 -8.10 -3.45
N TYR A 80 6.62 -6.82 -3.20
CA TYR A 80 7.12 -6.29 -1.93
C TYR A 80 6.00 -5.58 -1.18
N ILE A 81 5.98 -5.74 0.14
CA ILE A 81 5.17 -4.96 1.07
C ILE A 81 6.01 -3.78 1.54
N LEU A 82 5.47 -2.58 1.36
CA LEU A 82 6.05 -1.32 1.78
C LEU A 82 5.09 -0.68 2.79
N ASP A 83 5.42 -0.81 4.07
CA ASP A 83 4.60 -0.28 5.15
C ASP A 83 5.36 0.82 5.90
N PRO A 84 5.15 2.10 5.54
CA PRO A 84 5.82 3.23 6.20
C PRO A 84 5.28 3.51 7.60
N THR A 85 4.26 2.79 8.06
CA THR A 85 3.71 3.00 9.39
C THR A 85 4.43 2.13 10.40
N ILE A 86 4.75 0.88 10.05
CA ILE A 86 5.17 -0.12 11.04
C ILE A 86 6.55 -0.74 10.73
N ASN A 87 6.96 -0.78 9.47
CA ASN A 87 8.25 -1.38 9.11
C ASN A 87 9.29 -0.31 8.81
N TRP A 88 10.56 -0.65 9.03
CA TRP A 88 11.70 0.19 8.63
C TRP A 88 12.19 -0.09 7.21
N SER A 89 11.78 -1.20 6.61
CA SER A 89 12.19 -1.60 5.27
C SER A 89 11.07 -2.32 4.52
N ALA A 90 11.15 -2.29 3.21
CA ALA A 90 10.36 -3.14 2.35
C ALA A 90 10.77 -4.61 2.56
N PHE A 91 9.83 -5.53 2.36
CA PHE A 91 10.11 -6.96 2.40
C PHE A 91 9.20 -7.72 1.44
N ARG A 92 9.63 -8.91 1.00
CA ARG A 92 8.84 -9.76 0.09
C ARG A 92 7.53 -10.20 0.74
N ALA A 93 6.41 -10.06 0.02
CA ALA A 93 5.08 -10.40 0.51
C ALA A 93 4.99 -11.85 1.00
N GLU A 94 5.72 -12.78 0.38
CA GLU A 94 5.84 -14.19 0.77
C GLU A 94 6.25 -14.38 2.25
N ARG A 95 7.04 -13.45 2.81
CA ARG A 95 7.50 -13.51 4.21
C ARG A 95 6.42 -13.12 5.22
N ALA A 96 5.33 -12.47 4.80
CA ALA A 96 4.25 -12.07 5.71
C ALA A 96 3.43 -13.28 6.21
N GLY A 97 3.46 -14.40 5.47
CA GLY A 97 2.58 -15.53 5.70
C GLY A 97 1.11 -15.21 5.37
N ARG A 98 0.23 -16.20 5.55
CA ARG A 98 -1.20 -16.09 5.17
C ARG A 98 -2.06 -15.33 6.19
N SER A 99 -1.52 -15.05 7.37
CA SER A 99 -2.23 -14.47 8.51
C SER A 99 -1.91 -12.99 8.73
N SER A 100 -1.02 -12.40 7.92
CA SER A 100 -0.61 -11.00 8.00
C SER A 100 -0.72 -10.31 6.65
N TYR A 101 -0.92 -8.98 6.67
CA TYR A 101 -1.09 -8.14 5.48
C TYR A 101 -2.15 -8.69 4.52
N ILE A 102 -3.35 -8.90 5.05
CA ILE A 102 -4.49 -9.45 4.31
C ILE A 102 -5.17 -8.30 3.56
N PRO A 103 -5.06 -8.24 2.22
CA PRO A 103 -5.59 -7.11 1.46
C PRO A 103 -7.13 -7.23 1.37
N LEU A 104 -7.83 -6.09 1.47
CA LEU A 104 -9.29 -6.04 1.27
C LEU A 104 -9.64 -5.24 0.02
N TYR A 105 -8.97 -4.09 -0.16
CA TYR A 105 -9.09 -3.23 -1.32
C TYR A 105 -7.72 -2.76 -1.78
N ALA A 106 -7.57 -2.59 -3.08
CA ALA A 106 -6.37 -2.02 -3.68
C ALA A 106 -6.73 -0.89 -4.66
N TYR A 107 -5.83 0.08 -4.77
CA TYR A 107 -5.95 1.24 -5.64
C TYR A 107 -4.67 1.39 -6.46
N ALA A 108 -4.80 1.50 -7.77
CA ALA A 108 -3.71 1.79 -8.69
C ALA A 108 -4.17 2.89 -9.65
N GLY A 109 -3.55 4.07 -9.56
CA GLY A 109 -4.07 5.27 -10.22
C GLY A 109 -5.51 5.55 -9.80
N THR A 110 -6.39 5.72 -10.79
CA THR A 110 -7.83 5.97 -10.59
C THR A 110 -8.65 4.69 -10.38
N MET A 111 -8.04 3.51 -10.48
CA MET A 111 -8.75 2.23 -10.45
C MET A 111 -8.80 1.66 -9.02
N LYS A 112 -9.99 1.21 -8.61
CA LYS A 112 -10.24 0.50 -7.35
C LYS A 112 -10.55 -0.96 -7.62
N TYR A 113 -9.93 -1.85 -6.86
CA TYR A 113 -10.09 -3.30 -6.95
C TYR A 113 -10.50 -3.86 -5.59
N ARG A 114 -11.40 -4.84 -5.57
CA ARG A 114 -11.54 -5.73 -4.42
C ARG A 114 -10.34 -6.68 -4.44
N ALA A 115 -9.54 -6.68 -3.39
CA ALA A 115 -8.38 -7.55 -3.37
C ALA A 115 -8.83 -8.99 -3.14
N ALA A 116 -8.45 -9.89 -4.04
CA ALA A 116 -8.48 -11.32 -3.75
C ALA A 116 -7.29 -11.64 -2.86
N THR A 117 -7.51 -12.32 -1.74
CA THR A 117 -6.42 -12.97 -1.02
C THR A 117 -5.77 -13.92 -2.02
N SER A 118 -4.51 -13.71 -2.35
CA SER A 118 -3.74 -14.63 -3.20
C SER A 118 -3.50 -15.93 -2.43
N THR A 119 -4.55 -16.74 -2.29
CA THR A 119 -4.43 -18.17 -2.07
C THR A 119 -3.75 -18.72 -3.32
N GLY A 120 -2.47 -19.08 -3.15
CA GLY A 120 -1.51 -19.41 -4.18
C GLY A 120 -2.09 -19.83 -5.54
N LEU A 121 -1.75 -19.06 -6.56
CA LEU A 121 -1.67 -19.54 -7.92
C LEU A 121 -0.48 -18.83 -8.56
N LEU A 122 0.42 -19.66 -9.08
CA LEU A 122 1.52 -19.30 -9.95
C LEU A 122 1.09 -18.22 -10.95
N ALA A 123 2.04 -17.33 -11.27
CA ALA A 123 1.90 -16.40 -12.37
C ALA A 123 1.38 -17.13 -13.62
N SER A 124 0.19 -16.77 -14.06
CA SER A 124 -0.19 -16.96 -15.45
C SER A 124 -0.40 -15.56 -16.01
N ASN A 125 0.41 -15.22 -17.01
CA ASN A 125 0.18 -14.09 -17.88
C ASN A 125 -1.17 -14.33 -18.58
N ARG A 126 -2.24 -13.86 -17.96
CA ARG A 126 -3.51 -13.66 -18.64
C ARG A 126 -3.85 -12.20 -18.50
N PHE A 127 -3.70 -11.49 -19.62
CA PHE A 127 -4.48 -10.30 -19.91
C PHE A 127 -5.94 -10.62 -19.61
N LEU A 128 -6.42 -10.21 -18.44
CA LEU A 128 -7.83 -10.21 -18.12
C LEU A 128 -8.29 -8.79 -18.38
N GLY A 129 -8.89 -8.60 -19.56
CA GLY A 129 -9.54 -7.37 -19.97
C GLY A 129 -10.43 -6.89 -18.82
N GLY A 130 -10.15 -5.68 -18.34
CA GLY A 130 -10.94 -5.04 -17.31
C GLY A 130 -12.38 -4.89 -17.81
N GLN A 131 -13.33 -5.51 -17.11
CA GLN A 131 -14.71 -5.11 -17.23
C GLN A 131 -14.83 -3.67 -16.73
N HIS A 132 -15.02 -2.76 -17.70
CA HIS A 132 -15.43 -1.39 -17.48
C HIS A 132 -16.75 -1.40 -16.70
N VAL A 133 -16.69 -0.97 -15.44
CA VAL A 133 -17.88 -0.50 -14.75
C VAL A 133 -17.67 1.00 -14.53
N ALA A 134 -18.26 1.78 -15.44
CA ALA A 134 -18.36 3.21 -15.29
C ALA A 134 -19.14 3.53 -14.01
N SER A 135 -18.58 4.33 -13.13
CA SER A 135 -19.38 5.11 -12.19
C SER A 135 -18.72 6.46 -11.97
N ARG A 136 -19.57 7.48 -12.08
CA ARG A 136 -19.28 8.90 -12.18
C ARG A 136 -18.66 9.44 -10.89
N LEU A 137 -17.69 10.33 -11.04
CA LEU A 137 -17.63 11.56 -10.24
C LEU A 137 -18.32 12.66 -11.05
#